data_AF-A0A372E3B9-F1
#
_entry.id   AF-A0A372E3B9-F1
#
_cell.length_a   1.000
_cell.length_b   1.000
_cell.length_c   1.000
_cell.angle_alpha   90.00
_cell.angle_beta   90.00
_cell.angle_gamma   90.00
#
_symmetry.space_group_name_H-M   'P 1'
#
loop_
_entity.id
_entity.type
_entity.pdbx_description
1 polymer ?
#
loop_
_entity_poly.entity_id
_entity_poly.type
_entity_poly.pdbx_seq_one_letter_code
_entity_poly.pdbx_strand_id
1 'polypeptide(L)'
;MVIVLAKVAPPLADLAAQLTAYNSRFYKSSSLQVRRQALNATEEAVIIEGLDNAKLAQSYALKLRGPQSPLSKLRGAGYQTLVVGMDNLPVLLQEGKPAEYQRFYDQNYR
;
A
#
# COMPACT_ATOMS: atom_id res chain seq x y z
N MET A 1 -0.68 -1.82 5.15
CA MET A 1 0.23 -1.74 3.97
C MET A 1 -0.10 -0.47 3.19
N VAL A 2 0.90 0.21 2.64
CA VAL A 2 0.71 1.45 1.89
C VAL A 2 1.34 1.33 0.51
N ILE A 3 0.64 1.78 -0.51
CA ILE A 3 1.13 1.88 -1.89
C ILE A 3 1.12 3.35 -2.26
N VAL A 4 2.27 3.90 -2.65
CA VAL A 4 2.40 5.29 -3.06
C VAL A 4 2.62 5.36 -4.57
N LEU A 5 1.86 6.23 -5.22
CA LEU A 5 1.95 6.47 -6.66
C LEU A 5 1.58 7.93 -6.98
N ALA A 6 2.04 8.41 -8.13
CA ALA A 6 1.72 9.75 -8.60
C ALA A 6 0.21 9.91 -8.87
N LYS A 7 -0.36 11.05 -8.51
CA LYS A 7 -1.78 11.38 -8.76
C LYS A 7 -2.15 11.33 -10.24
N VAL A 8 -1.20 11.62 -11.11
CA VAL A 8 -1.37 11.61 -12.57
C VAL A 8 -1.20 10.22 -13.17
N ALA A 9 -0.82 9.20 -12.39
CA ALA A 9 -0.63 7.85 -12.89
C ALA A 9 -2.00 7.29 -13.34
N PRO A 10 -2.19 6.93 -14.62
CA PRO A 10 -3.48 6.41 -15.10
C PRO A 10 -4.02 5.22 -14.29
N PRO A 11 -3.18 4.27 -13.83
CA PRO A 11 -3.67 3.16 -13.01
C PRO A 11 -4.21 3.57 -11.64
N LEU A 12 -3.89 4.77 -11.14
CA LEU A 12 -4.34 5.23 -9.83
C LEU A 12 -5.85 5.14 -9.75
N ALA A 13 -6.59 5.61 -10.77
CA ALA A 13 -8.04 5.78 -10.76
C ALA A 13 -8.80 4.49 -10.38
N ASP A 14 -8.36 3.33 -10.85
CA ASP A 14 -9.02 2.05 -10.61
C ASP A 14 -8.39 1.21 -9.51
N LEU A 15 -7.17 1.56 -9.06
CA LEU A 15 -6.37 0.71 -8.19
C LEU A 15 -7.09 0.31 -6.90
N ALA A 16 -7.79 1.26 -6.24
CA ALA A 16 -8.51 0.96 -5.01
C ALA A 16 -9.64 -0.05 -5.24
N ALA A 17 -10.43 0.11 -6.29
CA ALA A 17 -11.50 -0.83 -6.66
C ALA A 17 -10.94 -2.22 -7.02
N GLN A 18 -9.84 -2.27 -7.78
CA GLN A 18 -9.19 -3.53 -8.14
C GLN A 18 -8.64 -4.27 -6.91
N LEU A 19 -8.05 -3.54 -5.95
CA LEU A 19 -7.60 -4.10 -4.68
C LEU A 19 -8.78 -4.60 -3.83
N THR A 20 -9.88 -3.85 -3.75
CA THR A 20 -11.10 -4.29 -3.04
C THR A 20 -11.67 -5.58 -3.62
N ALA A 21 -11.75 -5.68 -4.94
CA ALA A 21 -12.19 -6.90 -5.63
C ALA A 21 -11.23 -8.08 -5.38
N TYR A 22 -9.92 -7.83 -5.46
CA TYR A 22 -8.89 -8.81 -5.16
C TYR A 22 -8.99 -9.31 -3.71
N ASN A 23 -9.14 -8.41 -2.75
CA ASN A 23 -9.27 -8.74 -1.32
C ASN A 23 -10.53 -9.56 -1.04
N SER A 24 -11.66 -9.18 -1.63
CA SER A 24 -12.91 -9.93 -1.53
C SER A 24 -12.79 -11.37 -2.05
N ARG A 25 -11.94 -11.59 -3.07
CA ARG A 25 -11.72 -12.90 -3.68
C ARG A 25 -10.73 -13.77 -2.92
N PHE A 26 -9.62 -13.21 -2.44
CA PHE A 26 -8.49 -13.99 -1.92
C PHE A 26 -8.26 -13.84 -0.41
N TYR A 27 -8.88 -12.86 0.23
CA TYR A 27 -8.71 -12.49 1.65
C TYR A 27 -10.06 -12.21 2.34
N LYS A 28 -11.13 -12.90 1.90
CA LYS A 28 -12.50 -12.68 2.38
C LYS A 28 -12.63 -12.75 3.91
N SER A 29 -11.87 -13.61 4.57
CA SER A 29 -11.89 -13.79 6.04
C SER A 29 -11.14 -12.70 6.81
N SER A 30 -10.39 -11.84 6.13
CA SER A 30 -9.54 -10.81 6.76
C SER A 30 -10.19 -9.43 6.77
N SER A 31 -11.40 -9.27 6.24
CA SER A 31 -12.17 -8.00 6.24
C SER A 31 -11.37 -6.76 5.79
N LEU A 32 -10.42 -6.95 4.88
CA LEU A 32 -9.46 -5.92 4.49
C LEU A 32 -10.17 -4.71 3.86
N GLN A 33 -9.81 -3.52 4.33
CA GLN A 33 -10.32 -2.25 3.79
C GLN A 33 -9.27 -1.60 2.91
N VAL A 34 -9.72 -0.92 1.86
CA VAL A 34 -8.86 -0.16 0.95
C VAL A 34 -9.36 1.27 0.89
N ARG A 35 -8.47 2.22 1.17
CA ARG A 35 -8.79 3.65 1.08
C ARG A 35 -7.69 4.42 0.36
N ARG A 36 -8.07 5.56 -0.20
CA ARG A 36 -7.16 6.54 -0.80
C ARG A 36 -6.96 7.70 0.14
N GLN A 37 -5.75 8.24 0.13
CA GLN A 37 -5.41 9.44 0.87
C GLN A 37 -4.34 10.21 0.12
N ALA A 38 -4.59 11.49 -0.15
CA ALA A 38 -3.55 12.38 -0.68
C ALA A 38 -2.37 12.40 0.29
N LEU A 39 -1.16 12.18 -0.23
CA LEU A 39 0.06 12.15 0.57
C LEU A 39 0.78 13.49 0.52
N ASN A 40 0.88 14.07 -0.67
CA ASN A 40 1.42 15.42 -0.91
C ASN A 40 0.80 16.02 -2.18
N ALA A 41 1.42 17.05 -2.75
CA ALA A 41 0.91 17.72 -3.95
C ALA A 41 0.82 16.78 -5.16
N THR A 42 1.80 15.89 -5.33
CA THR A 42 1.98 15.06 -6.54
C THR A 42 1.64 13.59 -6.34
N GLU A 43 1.58 13.11 -5.10
CA GLU A 43 1.44 11.69 -4.77
C GLU A 43 0.19 11.41 -3.95
N GLU A 44 -0.30 10.18 -4.11
CA GLU A 44 -1.41 9.62 -3.37
C GLU A 44 -1.02 8.26 -2.79
N ALA A 45 -1.48 8.02 -1.57
CA ALA A 45 -1.36 6.76 -0.88
C ALA A 45 -2.66 5.94 -1.05
N VAL A 46 -2.52 4.70 -1.51
CA VAL A 46 -3.55 3.66 -1.40
C VAL A 46 -3.19 2.78 -0.22
N ILE A 47 -4.05 2.78 0.80
CA ILE A 47 -3.80 2.18 2.10
C ILE A 47 -4.70 0.95 2.24
N ILE A 48 -4.09 -0.17 2.63
CA ILE A 48 -4.77 -1.43 2.93
C ILE A 48 -4.66 -1.69 4.44
N GLU A 49 -5.81 -1.79 5.09
CA GLU A 49 -6.00 -1.98 6.54
C GLU A 49 -6.60 -3.37 6.83
N GLY A 50 -6.51 -3.82 8.10
CA GLY A 50 -6.94 -5.17 8.52
C GLY A 50 -5.86 -6.27 8.38
N LEU A 51 -4.59 -5.88 8.28
CA LEU A 51 -3.45 -6.80 8.27
C LEU A 51 -2.94 -7.01 9.70
N ASP A 52 -3.73 -7.69 10.52
CA ASP A 52 -3.60 -7.67 11.99
C ASP A 52 -2.36 -8.40 12.55
N ASN A 53 -1.63 -9.13 11.70
CA ASN A 53 -0.39 -9.79 12.12
C ASN A 53 0.64 -9.85 10.99
N ALA A 54 1.91 -10.00 11.39
CA ALA A 54 3.04 -10.03 10.48
C ALA A 54 2.93 -11.12 9.39
N LYS A 55 2.42 -12.30 9.74
CA LYS A 55 2.27 -13.42 8.79
C LYS A 55 1.26 -13.07 7.68
N LEU A 56 0.12 -12.49 8.04
CA LEU A 56 -0.89 -12.04 7.09
C LEU A 56 -0.35 -10.89 6.22
N ALA A 57 0.30 -9.89 6.83
CA ALA A 57 0.90 -8.77 6.12
C ALA A 57 1.96 -9.22 5.09
N GLN A 58 2.85 -10.15 5.48
CA GLN A 58 3.87 -10.70 4.60
C GLN A 58 3.27 -11.53 3.46
N SER A 59 2.31 -12.41 3.76
CA SER A 59 1.58 -13.19 2.74
C SER A 59 0.88 -12.27 1.73
N TYR A 60 0.23 -11.21 2.22
CA TYR A 60 -0.43 -10.21 1.39
C TYR A 60 0.55 -9.49 0.47
N ALA A 61 1.65 -8.98 1.02
CA ALA A 61 2.70 -8.31 0.25
C ALA A 61 3.31 -9.23 -0.82
N LEU A 62 3.56 -10.51 -0.50
CA LEU A 62 4.09 -11.49 -1.45
C LEU A 62 3.12 -11.74 -2.60
N LYS A 63 1.84 -12.04 -2.30
CA LYS A 63 0.85 -12.32 -3.35
C LYS A 63 0.55 -11.10 -4.21
N LEU A 64 0.61 -9.89 -3.66
CA LEU A 64 0.45 -8.66 -4.43
C LEU A 64 1.59 -8.41 -5.44
N ARG A 65 2.74 -9.07 -5.32
CA ARG A 65 3.81 -9.01 -6.33
C ARG A 65 3.64 -10.05 -7.44
N GLY A 66 2.70 -10.98 -7.27
CA GLY A 66 2.41 -12.03 -8.23
C GLY A 66 1.66 -11.53 -9.47
N PRO A 67 1.62 -12.33 -10.56
CA PRO A 67 1.03 -11.92 -11.84
C PRO A 67 -0.48 -11.65 -11.78
N GLN A 68 -1.21 -12.33 -10.88
CA GLN A 68 -2.65 -12.16 -10.68
C GLN A 68 -3.02 -10.92 -9.85
N SER A 69 -2.03 -10.20 -9.34
CA SER A 69 -2.24 -9.00 -8.53
C SER A 69 -2.67 -7.80 -9.37
N PRO A 70 -3.51 -6.90 -8.85
CA PRO A 70 -3.71 -5.56 -9.42
C PRO A 70 -2.40 -4.79 -9.66
N LEU A 71 -1.35 -5.05 -8.86
CA LEU A 71 -0.06 -4.36 -9.03
C LEU A 71 0.74 -4.83 -10.25
N SER A 72 0.38 -5.96 -10.88
CA SER A 72 1.06 -6.41 -12.09
C SER A 72 0.91 -5.39 -13.22
N LYS A 73 -0.21 -4.66 -13.26
CA LYS A 73 -0.50 -3.55 -14.19
C LYS A 73 0.28 -2.27 -13.89
N LEU A 74 0.85 -2.15 -12.69
CA LEU A 74 1.66 -1.00 -12.28
C LEU A 74 3.15 -1.21 -12.61
N ARG A 75 3.53 -2.38 -13.12
CA ARG A 75 4.92 -2.67 -13.46
C ARG A 75 5.40 -1.68 -14.54
N GLY A 76 6.38 -0.85 -14.18
CA GLY A 76 6.90 0.22 -15.04
C GLY A 76 6.27 1.62 -14.82
N ALA A 77 5.18 1.72 -14.05
CA ALA A 77 4.51 2.99 -13.76
C ALA A 77 5.13 3.79 -12.59
N GLY A 78 6.21 3.28 -11.98
CA GLY A 78 6.90 3.95 -10.88
C GLY A 78 6.08 4.06 -9.60
N TYR A 79 5.75 2.93 -8.97
CA TYR A 79 5.08 2.89 -7.66
C TYR A 79 6.01 2.38 -6.57
N GLN A 80 5.73 2.76 -5.33
CA GLN A 80 6.43 2.28 -4.14
C GLN A 80 5.46 1.55 -3.22
N THR A 81 5.87 0.41 -2.66
CA THR A 81 5.10 -0.33 -1.66
C THR A 81 5.83 -0.34 -0.34
N LEU A 82 5.15 0.09 0.72
CA LEU A 82 5.67 0.18 2.07
C LEU A 82 4.81 -0.72 2.97
N VAL A 83 5.45 -1.62 3.71
CA VAL A 83 4.79 -2.33 4.80
C VAL A 83 4.99 -1.50 6.06
N VAL A 84 3.90 -0.90 6.53
CA VAL A 84 3.89 0.06 7.64
C VAL A 84 2.98 -0.49 8.73
N GLY A 85 3.50 -0.57 9.95
CA GLY A 85 2.69 -0.86 11.15
C GLY A 85 1.71 0.28 11.41
N MET A 86 0.56 -0.03 12.00
CA MET A 86 -0.52 0.96 12.20
C MET A 86 -0.06 2.17 13.02
N ASP A 87 0.80 1.97 14.02
CA ASP A 87 1.32 3.03 14.89
C ASP A 87 2.17 4.08 14.14
N ASN A 88 2.75 3.66 13.01
CA ASN A 88 3.67 4.47 12.21
C ASN A 88 2.99 5.10 10.98
N LEU A 89 1.76 4.71 10.69
CA LEU A 89 0.98 5.24 9.58
C LEU A 89 0.67 6.74 9.73
N PRO A 90 0.28 7.27 10.91
CA PRO A 90 0.06 8.71 11.08
C PRO A 90 1.31 9.55 10.76
N VAL A 91 2.50 9.09 11.16
CA VAL A 91 3.77 9.79 10.90
C VAL A 91 4.03 9.84 9.39
N LEU A 92 3.91 8.71 8.69
CA LEU A 92 4.06 8.66 7.23
C LEU A 92 3.08 9.63 6.53
N LEU A 93 1.83 9.68 6.98
CA LEU A 93 0.79 10.51 6.38
C LEU A 93 0.95 11.99 6.71
N GLN A 94 1.43 12.32 7.91
CA GLN A 94 1.66 13.69 8.36
C GLN A 94 2.90 14.31 7.72
N GLU A 95 3.98 13.54 7.57
CA GLU A 95 5.19 14.03 6.94
C GLU A 95 5.07 14.10 5.41
N GLY A 96 4.22 13.28 4.80
CA GLY A 96 4.02 13.27 3.35
C GLY A 96 5.27 12.87 2.55
N LYS A 97 6.27 12.31 3.24
CA LYS A 97 7.61 11.99 2.73
C LYS A 97 7.91 10.49 2.89
N PRO A 98 7.45 9.65 1.96
CA PRO A 98 7.60 8.19 2.05
C PRO A 98 9.07 7.73 2.10
N ALA A 99 9.98 8.47 1.46
CA ALA A 99 11.41 8.18 1.49
C ALA A 99 12.06 8.42 2.86
N GLU A 100 11.62 9.44 3.61
CA GLU A 100 12.13 9.72 4.97
C GLU A 100 11.62 8.67 5.96
N TYR A 101 10.35 8.27 5.83
CA TYR A 101 9.78 7.17 6.60
C TYR A 101 10.54 5.85 6.40
N GLN A 102 10.85 5.48 5.14
CA GLN A 102 11.61 4.25 4.86
C GLN A 102 12.98 4.28 5.54
N ARG A 103 13.67 5.42 5.54
CA ARG A 103 14.96 5.59 6.23
C ARG A 103 14.83 5.47 7.75
N PHE A 104 13.79 6.07 8.35
CA PHE A 104 13.51 5.93 9.79
C PHE A 104 13.26 4.47 10.17
N TYR A 105 12.46 3.75 9.38
CA TYR A 105 12.15 2.35 9.64
C TYR A 105 13.41 1.47 9.59
N ASP A 106 14.24 1.65 8.55
CA ASP A 106 15.51 0.92 8.40
C ASP A 106 16.52 1.22 9.52
N GLN A 107 16.46 2.40 10.15
CA GLN A 107 17.36 2.77 11.25
C GLN A 107 16.90 2.26 12.63
N ASN A 108 15.58 2.16 12.87
CA ASN A 108 15.03 1.88 14.20
C ASN A 108 14.53 0.44 14.40
N TYR A 109 14.27 -0.30 13.33
CA TYR A 109 13.61 -1.61 13.41
C TYR A 109 14.33 -2.73 12.64
N ARG A 110 15.58 -2.50 12.25
CA ARG A 110 16.38 -3.47 11.48
C ARG A 110 17.47 -4.12 12.32
#